data_AF-A0A6P1NRY7-F1
#
_entry.id   AF-A0A6P1NRY7-F1
#
_cell.length_a   1.000
_cell.length_b   1.000
_cell.length_c   1.000
_cell.angle_alpha   90.00
_cell.angle_beta   90.00
_cell.angle_gamma   90.00
#
_symmetry.space_group_name_H-M   'P 1'
#
loop_
_entity.id
_entity.type
_entity.pdbx_description
1 polymer ?
#
loop_
_entity_poly.entity_id
_entity_poly.type
_entity_poly.pdbx_seq_one_letter_code
_entity_poly.pdbx_strand_id
1 'polypeptide(L)'
;MEGIVTSLDSSPQAVQGAENAQGTSRGHGPQPVHATEAAKQIPPAAVARLTIYLRALNTLLSDGVERVSSESLAEASGVSSSTLRKDLSYVGSYGTRGVGYEVQYLSRHISAALGLTHDWKVAIVGAGNLGKALARYGGFESRGFDVVAIFDADQMVVGNEVGWLRVSDAADMEAVLQRTGANMVVLALPATVAQAVCDRVVAAGVHSILSFAPVMLQVPAGVNLRKVDMATELQILAYHAQRAQTPDQTA
;
A
#
# COMPACT_ATOMS: atom_id res chain seq x y z
N MET A 1 67.64 -19.54 -43.17
CA MET A 1 66.84 -20.71 -42.77
C MET A 1 65.38 -20.31 -42.97
N GLU A 2 64.90 -20.29 -44.22
CA GLU A 2 64.45 -21.45 -45.04
C GLU A 2 63.32 -22.23 -44.35
N GLY A 3 62.16 -22.55 -44.94
CA GLY A 3 61.58 -22.37 -46.29
C GLY A 3 60.03 -22.27 -46.16
N ILE A 4 59.26 -21.68 -47.09
CA ILE A 4 58.80 -22.20 -48.41
C ILE A 4 58.12 -23.59 -48.24
N VAL A 5 56.83 -23.83 -48.55
CA VAL A 5 56.11 -23.84 -49.86
C VAL A 5 54.59 -23.86 -49.55
N THR A 6 53.76 -22.92 -50.06
CA THR A 6 52.84 -23.01 -51.21
C THR A 6 51.96 -24.27 -51.34
N SER A 7 50.63 -24.08 -51.42
CA SER A 7 49.84 -24.41 -52.63
C SER A 7 48.40 -23.90 -52.53
N LEU A 8 48.01 -23.17 -53.58
CA LEU A 8 46.67 -22.70 -53.94
C LEU A 8 46.03 -23.71 -54.90
N ASP A 9 44.69 -23.80 -54.88
CA ASP A 9 43.88 -24.14 -56.06
C ASP A 9 42.45 -23.56 -55.85
N SER A 10 42.12 -22.41 -56.44
CA SER A 10 41.34 -22.19 -57.71
C SER A 10 39.82 -22.39 -57.54
N SER A 11 39.03 -21.32 -57.37
CA SER A 11 38.27 -20.54 -58.41
C SER A 11 36.95 -21.21 -58.87
N PRO A 12 35.85 -20.49 -59.25
CA PRO A 12 35.78 -19.23 -60.02
C PRO A 12 34.85 -18.14 -59.42
N GLN A 13 35.13 -16.84 -59.62
CA GLN A 13 34.62 -15.94 -60.67
C GLN A 13 33.07 -15.81 -60.83
N ALA A 14 32.61 -14.60 -60.46
CA ALA A 14 31.91 -13.63 -61.32
C ALA A 14 30.37 -13.53 -61.34
N VAL A 15 29.98 -12.25 -61.55
CA VAL A 15 28.84 -11.70 -62.31
C VAL A 15 27.65 -11.14 -61.52
N GLN A 16 27.33 -9.91 -61.95
CA GLN A 16 26.19 -9.04 -61.65
C GLN A 16 24.83 -9.62 -62.10
N GLY A 17 23.74 -9.13 -61.51
CA GLY A 17 22.35 -9.28 -61.99
C GLY A 17 21.37 -9.21 -60.82
N ALA A 18 20.63 -8.12 -60.61
CA ALA A 18 19.36 -7.77 -61.27
C ALA A 18 18.15 -8.63 -60.81
N GLU A 19 17.16 -7.91 -60.28
CA GLU A 19 15.71 -8.16 -60.29
C GLU A 19 15.02 -9.18 -59.35
N ASN A 20 14.14 -8.59 -58.52
CA ASN A 20 12.78 -8.99 -58.14
C ASN A 20 12.42 -10.47 -57.93
N ALA A 21 11.99 -10.81 -56.70
CA ALA A 21 10.84 -11.68 -56.47
C ALA A 21 10.27 -11.49 -55.05
N GLN A 22 8.96 -11.20 -54.98
CA GLN A 22 8.15 -11.31 -53.77
C GLN A 22 7.89 -12.80 -53.45
N GLY A 23 7.99 -13.19 -52.18
CA GLY A 23 7.66 -14.55 -51.73
C GLY A 23 8.00 -14.85 -50.27
N THR A 24 7.14 -14.40 -49.35
CA THR A 24 6.71 -15.09 -48.11
C THR A 24 7.67 -16.03 -47.35
N SER A 25 8.16 -15.63 -46.16
CA SER A 25 7.66 -16.11 -44.85
C SER A 25 8.62 -15.85 -43.67
N ARG A 26 8.03 -15.33 -42.59
CA ARG A 26 8.39 -15.47 -41.16
C ARG A 26 9.77 -14.98 -40.68
N GLY A 27 9.82 -13.70 -40.32
CA GLY A 27 10.68 -13.17 -39.26
C GLY A 27 9.83 -12.38 -38.27
N HIS A 28 9.61 -12.94 -37.08
CA HIS A 28 8.93 -12.29 -35.94
C HIS A 28 9.84 -11.20 -35.38
N GLY A 29 9.78 -10.00 -35.98
CA GLY A 29 10.26 -8.78 -35.34
C GLY A 29 9.27 -8.36 -34.25
N PRO A 30 9.73 -7.77 -33.13
CA PRO A 30 8.84 -7.31 -32.08
C PRO A 30 7.91 -6.25 -32.67
N GLN A 31 6.63 -6.60 -32.77
CA GLN A 31 5.58 -5.65 -33.11
C GLN A 31 5.60 -4.52 -32.07
N PRO A 32 5.36 -3.27 -32.48
CA PRO A 32 5.17 -2.17 -31.55
C PRO A 32 4.02 -2.57 -30.62
N VAL A 33 4.35 -2.72 -29.33
CA VAL A 33 3.34 -3.00 -28.31
C VAL A 33 2.27 -1.93 -28.43
N HIS A 34 1.04 -2.41 -28.60
CA HIS A 34 -0.13 -1.60 -28.86
C HIS A 34 -0.20 -0.42 -27.88
N ALA A 35 -0.47 0.74 -28.46
CA ALA A 35 -0.76 1.98 -27.78
C ALA A 35 -1.66 1.76 -26.56
N THR A 36 -1.23 2.35 -25.45
CA THR A 36 -1.99 2.64 -24.24
C THR A 36 -3.49 2.74 -24.55
N GLU A 37 -4.28 1.74 -24.13
CA GLU A 37 -5.72 1.92 -23.98
C GLU A 37 -5.90 3.15 -23.09
N ALA A 38 -6.40 4.24 -23.67
CA ALA A 38 -6.65 5.47 -22.97
C ALA A 38 -7.46 5.14 -21.70
N ALA A 39 -6.84 5.34 -20.54
CA ALA A 39 -7.47 5.15 -19.24
C ALA A 39 -8.80 5.91 -19.27
N LYS A 40 -9.89 5.16 -19.40
CA LYS A 40 -11.24 5.73 -19.53
C LYS A 40 -11.51 6.45 -18.22
N GLN A 41 -11.39 7.78 -18.23
CA GLN A 41 -11.55 8.56 -17.01
C GLN A 41 -12.92 8.24 -16.41
N ILE A 42 -12.90 7.71 -15.19
CA ILE A 42 -14.12 7.34 -14.49
C ILE A 42 -14.91 8.63 -14.23
N PRO A 43 -16.17 8.74 -14.67
CA PRO A 43 -16.97 9.93 -14.43
C PRO A 43 -17.05 10.24 -12.92
N PRO A 44 -17.01 11.51 -12.49
CA PRO A 44 -17.08 11.86 -11.06
C PRO A 44 -18.28 11.26 -10.33
N ALA A 45 -19.44 11.18 -11.00
CA ALA A 45 -20.63 10.55 -10.46
C ALA A 45 -20.47 9.03 -10.25
N ALA A 46 -19.68 8.35 -11.09
CA ALA A 46 -19.34 6.94 -10.93
C ALA A 46 -18.31 6.74 -9.81
N VAL A 47 -17.30 7.62 -9.69
CA VAL A 47 -16.34 7.62 -8.56
C VAL A 47 -17.08 7.67 -7.21
N ALA A 48 -18.06 8.57 -7.08
CA ALA A 48 -18.87 8.69 -5.87
C ALA A 48 -19.70 7.44 -5.56
N ARG A 49 -20.10 6.66 -6.57
CA ARG A 49 -20.86 5.41 -6.36
C ARG A 49 -19.95 4.21 -6.12
N LEU A 50 -18.75 4.18 -6.70
CA LEU A 50 -17.73 3.17 -6.43
C LEU A 50 -17.35 3.12 -4.94
N THR A 51 -17.30 4.26 -4.24
CA THR A 51 -17.06 4.26 -2.77
C THR A 51 -18.21 3.62 -1.99
N ILE A 52 -19.45 3.79 -2.44
CA ILE A 52 -20.65 3.16 -1.84
C ILE A 52 -20.61 1.65 -2.08
N TYR A 53 -20.23 1.22 -3.28
CA TYR A 53 -20.08 -0.20 -3.61
C TYR A 53 -18.98 -0.84 -2.76
N LEU A 54 -17.85 -0.16 -2.59
CA LEU A 54 -16.76 -0.63 -1.74
C LEU A 54 -17.21 -0.85 -0.30
N ARG A 55 -18.01 0.07 0.26
CA ARG A 55 -18.59 -0.10 1.59
C ARG A 55 -19.49 -1.33 1.68
N ALA A 56 -20.41 -1.52 0.73
CA ALA A 56 -21.29 -2.67 0.70
C ALA A 56 -20.50 -3.99 0.55
N LEU A 57 -19.48 -4.01 -0.30
CA LEU A 57 -18.59 -5.16 -0.48
C LEU A 57 -17.80 -5.49 0.79
N ASN A 58 -17.35 -4.48 1.54
CA ASN A 58 -16.65 -4.71 2.80
C ASN A 58 -17.57 -5.32 3.87
N THR A 59 -18.84 -4.91 3.94
CA THR A 59 -19.82 -5.57 4.82
C THR A 59 -20.01 -7.03 4.41
N LEU A 60 -20.20 -7.30 3.11
CA LEU A 60 -20.35 -8.67 2.60
C LEU A 60 -19.11 -9.54 2.88
N LEU A 61 -17.90 -8.96 2.81
CA LEU A 61 -16.67 -9.65 3.19
C LEU A 61 -16.64 -10.00 4.68
N SER A 62 -17.04 -9.07 5.55
CA SER A 62 -17.16 -9.32 7.00
C SER A 62 -18.17 -10.42 7.33
N ASP A 63 -19.23 -10.53 6.52
CA ASP A 63 -20.26 -11.56 6.66
C ASP A 63 -19.86 -12.90 6.00
N GLY A 64 -18.66 -13.00 5.43
CA GLY A 64 -18.15 -14.23 4.79
C GLY A 64 -18.80 -14.56 3.44
N VAL A 65 -19.42 -13.58 2.79
CA VAL A 65 -20.08 -13.77 1.48
C VAL A 65 -19.02 -13.80 0.37
N GLU A 66 -18.89 -14.94 -0.30
CA GLU A 66 -17.93 -15.10 -1.40
C GLU A 66 -18.42 -14.49 -2.71
N ARG A 67 -19.73 -14.54 -2.97
CA ARG A 67 -20.32 -14.06 -4.22
C ARG A 67 -21.57 -13.24 -4.00
N VAL A 68 -21.72 -12.17 -4.80
CA VAL A 68 -22.89 -11.29 -4.78
C VAL A 68 -23.42 -11.05 -6.19
N SER A 69 -24.74 -11.07 -6.33
CA SER A 69 -25.38 -10.71 -7.60
C SER A 69 -25.31 -9.20 -7.85
N SER A 70 -25.45 -8.77 -9.10
CA SER A 70 -25.58 -7.35 -9.42
C SER A 70 -26.85 -6.69 -8.90
N GLU A 71 -27.86 -7.48 -8.54
CA GLU A 71 -29.11 -6.99 -7.99
C GLU A 71 -28.96 -6.77 -6.49
N SER A 72 -28.46 -7.78 -5.78
CA SER A 72 -28.19 -7.72 -4.34
C SER A 72 -27.16 -6.65 -3.97
N LEU A 73 -26.08 -6.50 -4.75
CA LEU A 73 -25.08 -5.46 -4.50
C LEU A 73 -25.66 -4.06 -4.79
N ALA A 74 -26.52 -3.93 -5.79
CA ALA A 74 -27.17 -2.68 -6.14
C ALA A 74 -28.16 -2.25 -5.05
N GLU A 75 -28.94 -3.21 -4.52
CA GLU A 75 -29.83 -3.02 -3.38
C GLU A 75 -29.05 -2.59 -2.13
N ALA A 76 -28.01 -3.33 -1.76
CA ALA A 76 -27.14 -3.00 -0.63
C ALA A 76 -26.45 -1.63 -0.76
N SER A 77 -26.30 -1.14 -2.01
CA SER A 77 -25.68 0.14 -2.32
C SER A 77 -26.68 1.26 -2.61
N GLY A 78 -27.99 0.99 -2.60
CA GLY A 78 -29.03 1.97 -2.90
C GLY A 78 -29.02 2.52 -4.34
N VAL A 79 -28.58 1.71 -5.31
CA VAL A 79 -28.53 2.08 -6.73
C VAL A 79 -29.31 1.09 -7.60
N SER A 80 -29.59 1.45 -8.86
CA SER A 80 -30.14 0.47 -9.80
C SER A 80 -29.05 -0.50 -10.31
N SER A 81 -29.43 -1.75 -10.57
CA SER A 81 -28.50 -2.76 -11.10
C SER A 81 -27.91 -2.36 -12.47
N SER A 82 -28.67 -1.62 -13.29
CA SER A 82 -28.18 -1.06 -14.56
C SER A 82 -27.10 0.00 -14.37
N THR A 83 -27.27 0.89 -13.38
CA THR A 83 -26.27 1.91 -13.03
C THR A 83 -25.01 1.24 -12.49
N LEU A 84 -25.16 0.26 -11.58
CA LEU A 84 -24.05 -0.50 -11.04
C LEU A 84 -23.23 -1.18 -12.15
N ARG A 85 -23.86 -1.91 -13.08
CA ARG A 85 -23.15 -2.56 -14.20
C ARG A 85 -22.42 -1.55 -15.08
N LYS A 86 -23.05 -0.39 -15.35
CA LYS A 86 -22.42 0.68 -16.13
C LYS A 86 -21.20 1.24 -15.41
N ASP A 87 -21.28 1.46 -14.10
CA ASP A 87 -20.17 1.99 -13.32
C ASP A 87 -19.02 0.99 -13.20
N LEU A 88 -19.34 -0.28 -12.96
CA LEU A 88 -18.35 -1.34 -12.91
C LEU A 88 -17.62 -1.51 -14.26
N SER A 89 -18.29 -1.23 -15.38
CA SER A 89 -17.65 -1.28 -16.70
C SER A 89 -16.50 -0.27 -16.90
N TYR A 90 -16.42 0.79 -16.08
CA TYR A 90 -15.28 1.72 -16.10
C TYR A 90 -14.06 1.21 -15.34
N VAL A 91 -14.25 0.25 -14.41
CA VAL A 91 -13.16 -0.36 -13.62
C VAL A 91 -12.74 -1.74 -14.15
N GLY A 92 -13.40 -2.22 -15.21
CA GLY A 92 -13.11 -3.44 -15.94
C GLY A 92 -14.37 -4.24 -16.30
N SER A 93 -14.25 -5.22 -17.19
CA SER A 93 -15.38 -6.09 -17.55
C SER A 93 -15.55 -7.19 -16.49
N TYR A 94 -16.58 -7.08 -15.64
CA TYR A 94 -16.86 -8.07 -14.60
C TYR A 94 -18.31 -8.54 -14.62
N GLY A 95 -18.46 -9.82 -14.28
CA GLY A 95 -19.75 -10.51 -14.25
C GLY A 95 -19.87 -11.47 -15.43
N THR A 96 -19.77 -12.77 -15.16
CA THR A 96 -20.32 -13.76 -16.09
C THR A 96 -21.83 -13.75 -15.91
N ARG A 97 -22.59 -13.68 -17.00
CA ARG A 97 -24.05 -13.67 -16.97
C ARG A 97 -24.53 -14.91 -16.18
N GLY A 98 -25.19 -14.68 -15.05
CA GLY A 98 -25.69 -15.74 -14.17
C GLY A 98 -24.78 -16.18 -13.01
N VAL A 99 -23.56 -15.65 -12.87
CA VAL A 99 -22.60 -16.08 -11.83
C VAL A 99 -22.37 -15.02 -10.72
N GLY A 100 -22.66 -13.75 -11.01
CA GLY A 100 -22.41 -12.65 -10.07
C GLY A 100 -20.94 -12.23 -9.98
N TYR A 101 -20.60 -11.50 -8.93
CA TYR A 101 -19.26 -11.00 -8.65
C TYR A 101 -18.65 -11.74 -7.46
N GLU A 102 -17.38 -12.06 -7.54
CA GLU A 102 -16.63 -12.49 -6.36
C GLU A 102 -16.28 -11.25 -5.53
N VAL A 103 -16.70 -11.25 -4.26
CA VAL A 103 -16.75 -10.05 -3.42
C VAL A 103 -15.34 -9.53 -3.13
N GLN A 104 -14.39 -10.43 -2.84
CA GLN A 104 -13.01 -10.07 -2.51
C GLN A 104 -12.27 -9.48 -3.72
N TYR A 105 -12.46 -10.07 -4.89
CA TYR A 105 -11.88 -9.62 -6.14
C TYR A 105 -12.43 -8.27 -6.57
N LEU A 106 -13.75 -8.07 -6.48
CA LEU A 106 -14.40 -6.82 -6.85
C LEU A 106 -14.02 -5.68 -5.90
N SER A 107 -13.96 -5.95 -4.58
CA SER A 107 -13.54 -4.96 -3.58
C SER A 107 -12.13 -4.43 -3.89
N ARG A 108 -11.16 -5.33 -4.11
CA ARG A 108 -9.78 -4.95 -4.47
C ARG A 108 -9.68 -4.12 -5.75
N HIS A 109 -10.45 -4.48 -6.78
CA HIS A 109 -10.43 -3.75 -8.05
C HIS A 109 -11.02 -2.34 -7.93
N ILE A 110 -12.12 -2.19 -7.19
CA ILE A 110 -12.71 -0.89 -6.92
C ILE A 110 -11.74 -0.04 -6.09
N SER A 111 -11.11 -0.61 -5.06
CA SER A 111 -10.07 0.07 -4.28
C SER A 111 -8.92 0.55 -5.15
N ALA A 112 -8.42 -0.29 -6.06
CA ALA A 112 -7.36 0.09 -7.00
C ALA A 112 -7.76 1.21 -7.97
N ALA A 113 -8.96 1.11 -8.54
CA ALA A 113 -9.49 2.15 -9.43
C ALA A 113 -9.71 3.49 -8.72
N LEU A 114 -9.99 3.46 -7.41
CA LEU A 114 -10.10 4.64 -6.55
C LEU A 114 -8.75 5.13 -6.00
N GLY A 115 -7.63 4.45 -6.30
CA GLY A 115 -6.30 4.77 -5.76
C GLY A 115 -6.14 4.45 -4.27
N LEU A 116 -7.04 3.64 -3.71
CA LEU A 116 -7.04 3.16 -2.32
C LEU A 116 -6.12 1.94 -2.12
N THR A 117 -5.18 1.72 -3.04
CA THR A 117 -4.22 0.58 -3.07
C THR A 117 -3.04 0.71 -2.12
N HIS A 118 -3.04 1.68 -1.21
CA HIS A 118 -1.97 1.82 -0.24
C HIS A 118 -2.29 1.00 1.01
N ASP A 119 -1.77 -0.23 1.06
CA ASP A 119 -1.70 -1.00 2.30
C ASP A 119 -0.66 -0.33 3.22
N TRP A 120 -1.13 0.51 4.14
CA TRP A 120 -0.27 1.11 5.15
C TRP A 120 0.04 0.06 6.20
N LYS A 121 1.18 -0.61 6.02
CA LYS A 121 1.67 -1.63 6.93
C LYS A 121 2.47 -0.98 8.03
N VAL A 122 1.88 -0.96 9.21
CA VAL A 122 2.39 -0.29 10.40
C VAL A 122 3.12 -1.29 11.28
N ALA A 123 4.37 -0.97 11.62
CA ALA A 123 5.10 -1.61 12.70
C ALA A 123 5.10 -0.73 13.95
N ILE A 124 4.97 -1.33 15.13
CA ILE A 124 5.02 -0.61 16.41
C ILE A 124 6.29 -1.01 17.15
N VAL A 125 7.11 -0.04 17.54
CA VAL A 125 8.31 -0.28 18.36
C VAL A 125 8.05 0.24 19.77
N GLY A 126 8.12 -0.67 20.75
CA GLY A 126 7.71 -0.48 22.13
C GLY A 126 6.37 -1.15 22.42
N ALA A 127 6.39 -2.28 23.12
CA ALA A 127 5.23 -3.03 23.59
C ALA A 127 4.88 -2.71 25.06
N GLY A 128 5.11 -1.46 25.48
CA GLY A 128 4.56 -0.89 26.71
C GLY A 128 3.05 -0.64 26.62
N ASN A 129 2.48 0.05 27.61
CA ASN A 129 1.04 0.32 27.67
C ASN A 129 0.49 0.99 26.40
N LEU A 130 1.19 2.02 25.91
CA LEU A 130 0.76 2.76 24.72
C LEU A 130 0.83 1.91 23.45
N GLY A 131 1.97 1.25 23.20
CA GLY A 131 2.12 0.41 22.01
C GLY A 131 1.13 -0.75 21.97
N LYS A 132 0.87 -1.40 23.12
CA LYS A 132 -0.16 -2.43 23.26
C LYS A 132 -1.57 -1.90 22.98
N ALA A 133 -1.89 -0.68 23.44
CA ALA A 133 -3.18 -0.05 23.16
C ALA A 133 -3.34 0.28 21.67
N LEU A 134 -2.31 0.82 21.03
CA LEU A 134 -2.31 1.13 19.60
C LEU A 134 -2.44 -0.14 18.74
N ALA A 135 -1.75 -1.22 19.11
CA ALA A 135 -1.86 -2.51 18.41
C ALA A 135 -3.27 -3.12 18.45
N ARG A 136 -4.06 -2.83 19.50
CA ARG A 136 -5.44 -3.33 19.66
C ARG A 136 -6.48 -2.36 19.13
N TYR A 137 -6.06 -1.22 18.60
CA TYR A 137 -6.99 -0.18 18.18
C TYR A 137 -7.55 -0.49 16.79
N GLY A 138 -8.75 -1.09 16.74
CA GLY A 138 -9.46 -1.39 15.47
C GLY A 138 -9.76 -0.18 14.57
N GLY A 139 -9.54 1.05 15.06
CA GLY A 139 -9.61 2.26 14.24
C GLY A 139 -8.48 2.37 13.21
N PHE A 140 -7.40 1.60 13.32
CA PHE A 140 -6.34 1.52 12.30
C PHE A 140 -6.81 0.71 11.09
N GLU A 141 -7.28 -0.52 11.29
CA GLU A 141 -7.74 -1.40 10.21
C GLU A 141 -8.88 -0.76 9.41
N SER A 142 -9.87 -0.17 10.10
CA SER A 142 -10.99 0.54 9.46
C SER A 142 -10.58 1.78 8.64
N ARG A 143 -9.35 2.27 8.80
CA ARG A 143 -8.78 3.42 8.06
C ARG A 143 -7.68 3.00 7.09
N GLY A 144 -7.50 1.69 6.85
CA GLY A 144 -6.52 1.16 5.91
C GLY A 144 -5.09 1.05 6.47
N PHE A 145 -4.94 1.05 7.79
CA PHE A 145 -3.66 0.78 8.46
C PHE A 145 -3.67 -0.63 9.05
N ASP A 146 -2.83 -1.49 8.50
CA ASP A 146 -2.65 -2.86 8.99
C ASP A 146 -1.45 -2.92 9.94
N VAL A 147 -1.67 -3.31 11.19
CA VAL A 147 -0.56 -3.48 12.13
C VAL A 147 0.06 -4.84 11.88
N VAL A 148 1.28 -4.85 11.35
CA VAL A 148 1.93 -6.09 10.86
C VAL A 148 3.03 -6.61 11.77
N ALA A 149 3.52 -5.80 12.71
CA ALA A 149 4.58 -6.18 13.63
C ALA A 149 4.58 -5.31 14.90
N ILE A 150 5.03 -5.92 16.01
CA ILE A 150 5.31 -5.24 17.27
C ILE A 150 6.69 -5.68 17.75
N PHE A 151 7.49 -4.74 18.22
CA PHE A 151 8.85 -4.97 18.71
C PHE A 151 9.01 -4.50 20.15
N ASP A 152 9.82 -5.22 20.92
CA ASP A 152 10.33 -4.75 22.20
C ASP A 152 11.74 -5.33 22.46
N ALA A 153 12.52 -4.66 23.29
CA ALA A 153 13.83 -5.15 23.73
C ALA A 153 13.74 -5.90 25.08
N ASP A 154 12.64 -5.70 25.83
CA ASP A 154 12.40 -6.40 27.08
C ASP A 154 12.07 -7.88 26.83
N GLN A 155 12.99 -8.76 27.22
CA GLN A 155 12.87 -10.20 27.08
C GLN A 155 11.66 -10.79 27.83
N MET A 156 11.11 -10.08 28.84
CA MET A 156 9.87 -10.49 29.50
C MET A 156 8.63 -10.24 28.63
N VAL A 157 8.73 -9.31 27.67
CA VAL A 157 7.62 -8.94 26.77
C VAL A 157 7.76 -9.62 25.42
N VAL A 158 8.99 -9.84 24.94
CA VAL A 158 9.27 -10.58 23.71
C VAL A 158 8.62 -11.97 23.75
N GLY A 159 7.97 -12.34 22.65
CA GLY A 159 7.26 -13.59 22.51
C GLY A 159 5.83 -13.58 23.04
N ASN A 160 5.40 -12.57 23.79
CA ASN A 160 4.00 -12.41 24.20
C ASN A 160 3.11 -12.00 23.02
N GLU A 161 1.81 -12.26 23.15
CA GLU A 161 0.81 -11.89 22.15
C GLU A 161 0.10 -10.59 22.51
N VAL A 162 -0.10 -9.74 21.51
CA VAL A 162 -0.88 -8.52 21.59
C VAL A 162 -1.89 -8.55 20.44
N GLY A 163 -3.13 -8.93 20.75
CA GLY A 163 -4.09 -9.26 19.69
C GLY A 163 -3.67 -10.56 19.01
N TRP A 164 -3.48 -10.53 17.70
CA TRP A 164 -3.00 -11.66 16.90
C TRP A 164 -1.49 -11.60 16.59
N LEU A 165 -0.81 -10.54 17.03
CA LEU A 165 0.61 -10.33 16.77
C LEU A 165 1.47 -10.81 17.93
N ARG A 166 2.56 -11.50 17.62
CA ARG A 166 3.60 -11.85 18.57
C ARG A 166 4.66 -10.76 18.63
N VAL A 167 5.02 -10.33 19.84
CA VAL A 167 6.09 -9.33 20.03
C VAL A 167 7.41 -9.95 19.61
N SER A 168 8.07 -9.34 18.62
CA SER A 168 9.39 -9.72 18.12
C SER A 168 10.48 -9.02 18.92
N ASP A 169 11.66 -9.62 18.96
CA ASP A 169 12.84 -8.96 19.54
C ASP A 169 13.22 -7.75 18.67
N ALA A 170 13.50 -6.62 19.32
CA ALA A 170 14.00 -5.42 18.66
C ALA A 170 15.36 -5.64 17.96
N ALA A 171 16.12 -6.69 18.29
CA ALA A 171 17.32 -7.09 17.58
C ALA A 171 17.02 -7.56 16.14
N ASP A 172 15.85 -8.15 15.90
CA ASP A 172 15.45 -8.69 14.59
C ASP A 172 14.69 -7.67 13.72
N MET A 173 14.59 -6.42 14.18
CA MET A 173 13.70 -5.40 13.63
C MET A 173 13.84 -5.22 12.11
N GLU A 174 15.05 -5.07 11.59
CA GLU A 174 15.32 -4.85 10.17
C GLU A 174 14.79 -6.02 9.31
N ALA A 175 15.07 -7.26 9.75
CA ALA A 175 14.63 -8.46 9.05
C ALA A 175 13.10 -8.61 9.06
N VAL A 176 12.45 -8.27 10.17
CA VAL A 176 10.99 -8.33 10.27
C VAL A 176 10.33 -7.22 9.46
N LEU A 177 10.85 -5.98 9.49
CA LEU A 177 10.32 -4.86 8.69
C LEU A 177 10.34 -5.19 7.20
N GLN A 178 11.43 -5.78 6.70
CA GLN A 178 11.54 -6.23 5.32
C GLN A 178 10.55 -7.37 5.01
N ARG A 179 10.48 -8.39 5.87
CA ARG A 179 9.60 -9.55 5.66
C ARG A 179 8.12 -9.18 5.64
N THR A 180 7.69 -8.26 6.49
CA THR A 180 6.28 -7.83 6.56
C THR A 180 5.93 -6.81 5.48
N GLY A 181 6.94 -6.10 4.95
CA GLY A 181 6.75 -4.97 4.05
C GLY A 181 6.21 -3.74 4.78
N ALA A 182 6.54 -3.58 6.06
CA ALA A 182 6.15 -2.42 6.84
C ALA A 182 6.68 -1.14 6.17
N ASN A 183 5.79 -0.18 5.90
CA ASN A 183 6.09 1.08 5.24
C ASN A 183 5.83 2.30 6.15
N MET A 184 5.38 2.05 7.39
CA MET A 184 5.23 3.03 8.45
C MET A 184 5.66 2.44 9.80
N VAL A 185 6.27 3.26 10.65
CA VAL A 185 6.62 2.86 12.03
C VAL A 185 6.04 3.82 13.05
N VAL A 186 5.49 3.26 14.13
CA VAL A 186 5.13 3.98 15.35
C VAL A 186 6.18 3.75 16.42
N LEU A 187 6.77 4.82 16.95
CA LEU A 187 7.72 4.78 18.07
C LEU A 187 7.00 5.12 19.38
N ALA A 188 6.77 4.11 20.22
CA ALA A 188 6.17 4.22 21.54
C ALA A 188 7.21 3.94 22.63
N LEU A 189 8.31 4.70 22.59
CA LEU A 189 9.54 4.44 23.34
C LEU A 189 9.88 5.55 24.34
N PRO A 190 10.63 5.23 25.42
CA PRO A 190 11.24 6.26 26.24
C PRO A 190 12.28 7.07 25.45
N ALA A 191 12.49 8.33 25.85
CA ALA A 191 13.36 9.28 25.14
C ALA A 191 14.80 8.77 24.93
N THR A 192 15.33 8.01 25.89
CA THR A 192 16.72 7.54 25.91
C THR A 192 17.09 6.65 24.73
N VAL A 193 16.14 5.91 24.17
CA VAL A 193 16.38 4.94 23.09
C VAL A 193 15.76 5.37 21.76
N ALA A 194 14.91 6.40 21.75
CA ALA A 194 14.08 6.74 20.61
C ALA A 194 14.88 7.16 19.36
N GLN A 195 15.97 7.93 19.52
CA GLN A 195 16.82 8.33 18.40
C GLN A 195 17.50 7.13 17.74
N ALA A 196 18.15 6.27 18.53
CA ALA A 196 18.86 5.10 18.00
C ALA A 196 17.91 4.15 17.26
N VAL A 197 16.70 3.95 17.76
CA VAL A 197 15.68 3.15 17.06
C VAL A 197 15.20 3.85 15.80
N CYS A 198 14.98 5.16 15.84
CA CYS A 198 14.59 5.95 14.66
C CYS A 198 15.63 5.81 13.53
N ASP A 199 16.91 5.90 13.86
CA ASP A 199 18.00 5.74 12.88
C ASP A 199 17.99 4.36 12.23
N ARG A 200 17.76 3.30 13.03
CA ARG A 200 17.62 1.92 12.52
C ARG A 200 16.41 1.76 11.60
N VAL A 201 15.27 2.35 11.95
CA VAL A 201 14.05 2.33 11.14
C VAL A 201 14.28 3.00 9.79
N VAL A 202 14.95 4.16 9.78
CA VAL A 202 15.31 4.87 8.55
C VAL A 202 16.31 4.06 7.72
N ALA A 203 17.32 3.47 8.35
CA ALA A 203 18.29 2.60 7.67
C ALA A 203 17.65 1.34 7.06
N ALA A 204 16.56 0.85 7.65
CA ALA A 204 15.77 -0.25 7.11
C ALA A 204 14.88 0.15 5.91
N GLY A 205 14.86 1.44 5.51
CA GLY A 205 14.13 1.96 4.36
C GLY A 205 12.72 2.45 4.67
N VAL A 206 12.34 2.56 5.95
CA VAL A 206 11.02 3.08 6.32
C VAL A 206 11.11 4.58 6.61
N HIS A 207 10.46 5.38 5.76
CA HIS A 207 10.57 6.83 5.80
C HIS A 207 9.33 7.53 6.39
N SER A 208 8.30 6.79 6.80
CA SER A 208 7.11 7.34 7.45
C SER A 208 7.07 6.93 8.92
N ILE A 209 7.26 7.89 9.84
CA ILE A 209 7.44 7.62 11.27
C ILE A 209 6.48 8.49 12.09
N LEU A 210 5.70 7.84 12.96
CA LEU A 210 4.90 8.49 13.99
C LEU A 210 5.57 8.28 15.35
N SER A 211 6.00 9.34 16.02
CA SER A 211 6.70 9.27 17.30
C SER A 211 5.86 9.81 18.44
N PHE A 212 5.69 8.99 19.47
CA PHE A 212 5.18 9.36 20.78
C PHE A 212 6.30 9.58 21.81
N ALA A 213 7.58 9.46 21.39
CA ALA A 213 8.70 9.67 22.29
C ALA A 213 8.76 11.15 22.74
N PRO A 214 9.02 11.42 24.03
CA PRO A 214 9.05 12.79 24.57
C PRO A 214 10.40 13.48 24.28
N VAL A 215 10.86 13.43 23.03
CA VAL A 215 12.11 14.01 22.56
C VAL A 215 11.99 14.45 21.11
N MET A 216 12.76 15.46 20.72
CA MET A 216 12.90 15.86 19.32
C MET A 216 13.85 14.89 18.62
N LEU A 217 13.33 14.13 17.65
CA LEU A 217 14.15 13.21 16.84
C LEU A 217 14.74 13.95 15.64
N GLN A 218 15.98 13.60 15.30
CA GLN A 218 16.66 14.06 14.10
C GLN A 218 16.49 13.02 13.00
N VAL A 219 16.07 13.46 11.82
CA VAL A 219 15.91 12.58 10.65
C VAL A 219 16.49 13.23 9.40
N PRO A 220 17.00 12.44 8.43
CA PRO A 220 17.44 12.95 7.13
C PRO A 220 16.31 13.62 6.33
N ALA A 221 16.70 14.41 5.33
CA ALA A 221 15.75 14.94 4.35
C ALA A 221 15.02 13.80 3.62
N GLY A 222 13.71 13.96 3.42
CA GLY A 222 12.85 12.95 2.77
C GLY A 222 12.19 11.96 3.73
N VAL A 223 12.56 11.97 5.03
CA VAL A 223 11.84 11.21 6.07
C VAL A 223 10.69 12.04 6.61
N ASN A 224 9.48 11.49 6.57
CA ASN A 224 8.27 12.06 7.15
C ASN A 224 8.15 11.64 8.61
N LEU A 225 8.55 12.53 9.52
CA LEU A 225 8.40 12.35 10.96
C LEU A 225 7.23 13.18 11.49
N ARG A 226 6.28 12.53 12.16
CA ARG A 226 5.20 13.19 12.92
C ARG A 226 5.35 12.91 14.40
N LYS A 227 5.44 13.95 15.21
CA LYS A 227 5.43 13.85 16.67
C LYS A 227 3.99 13.97 17.19
N VAL A 228 3.63 13.15 18.16
CA VAL A 228 2.39 13.26 18.94
C VAL A 228 2.74 13.44 20.40
N ASP A 229 2.27 14.53 20.98
CA ASP A 229 2.51 14.89 22.39
C ASP A 229 1.18 15.16 23.09
N MET A 230 0.54 14.10 23.57
CA MET A 230 -0.80 14.18 24.18
C MET A 230 -0.84 15.12 25.39
N ALA A 231 0.27 15.25 26.12
CA ALA A 231 0.36 16.16 27.26
C ALA A 231 0.28 17.62 26.80
N THR A 232 0.99 17.96 25.72
CA THR A 232 0.92 19.30 25.10
C THR A 232 -0.48 19.62 24.61
N GLU A 233 -1.16 18.67 23.95
CA GLU A 233 -2.55 18.85 23.50
C GLU A 233 -3.51 19.14 24.65
N LEU A 234 -3.38 18.41 25.77
CA LEU A 234 -4.18 18.65 26.97
C LEU A 234 -3.88 20.01 27.62
N GLN A 235 -2.63 20.46 27.62
CA GLN A 235 -2.26 21.79 28.12
C GLN A 235 -2.90 22.91 27.29
N ILE A 236 -2.91 22.76 25.96
CA ILE A 236 -3.58 23.70 25.05
C ILE A 236 -5.09 23.73 25.35
N LEU A 237 -5.71 22.56 25.51
CA LEU A 237 -7.13 22.48 25.88
C LEU A 237 -7.41 23.14 27.22
N ALA A 238 -6.57 22.91 28.23
CA ALA A 238 -6.70 23.51 29.55
C ALA A 238 -6.61 25.05 29.51
N TYR A 239 -5.68 25.59 28.71
CA TYR A 239 -5.56 27.03 28.49
C TYR A 239 -6.84 27.64 27.90
N HIS A 240 -7.43 27.00 26.88
CA HIS A 240 -8.68 27.47 26.30
C HIS A 240 -9.86 27.34 27.27
N ALA A 241 -9.93 26.25 28.03
CA ALA A 241 -10.95 26.06 29.06
C ALA A 241 -10.88 27.15 30.13
N GLN A 242 -9.68 27.54 30.57
CA GLN A 242 -9.48 28.60 31.55
C GLN A 242 -9.93 29.98 31.02
N ARG A 243 -9.66 30.28 29.75
CA ARG A 243 -10.08 31.55 29.12
C ARG A 243 -11.58 31.61 28.87
N ALA A 244 -12.21 30.49 28.52
CA ALA A 244 -13.67 30.42 28.39
C ALA A 244 -14.39 30.62 29.73
N GLN A 245 -13.72 30.34 30.86
CA GLN A 245 -14.26 30.51 32.22
C GLN A 245 -14.04 31.90 32.82
N THR A 246 -13.26 32.78 32.17
CA THR A 246 -13.07 34.16 32.61
C THR A 246 -13.90 35.07 31.70
N PRO A 247 -15.10 35.52 32.11
CA PRO A 247 -15.87 36.48 31.32
C PRO A 247 -15.05 37.77 31.22
N ASP A 248 -15.07 38.34 30.03
CA ASP A 248 -14.50 39.64 29.68
C ASP A 248 -14.95 40.71 30.70
N GLN A 249 -14.10 41.04 31.67
CA GLN A 249 -14.28 42.20 32.55
C GLN A 249 -13.71 43.43 31.84
N THR A 250 -14.30 43.79 30.69
CA THR A 250 -14.08 45.08 30.05
C THR A 250 -15.32 45.51 29.27
N ALA A 251 -16.27 46.13 29.97
CA ALA A 251 -17.21 47.11 29.44
C ALA A 251 -17.68 48.03 30.58
#